data_AF-A0A837J6Q0-F1
#
_entry.id   AF-A0A837J6Q0-F1
#
_cell.length_a   1.000
_cell.length_b   1.000
_cell.length_c   1.000
_cell.angle_alpha   90.00
_cell.angle_beta   90.00
_cell.angle_gamma   90.00
#
_symmetry.space_group_name_H-M   'P 1'
#
loop_
_entity.id
_entity.type
_entity.pdbx_description
1 polymer ?
#
loop_
_entity_poly.entity_id
_entity_poly.type
_entity_poly.pdbx_seq_one_letter_code
_entity_poly.pdbx_strand_id
1 'polypeptide(L)'
;MIDALLTSIFTLIFSIIFLYKWVVIISALLTWVKPDPYNPIVQILYRLTEPVYAFIRRYIPTVFGGMDLAPLILIFGLIFIETLLKNLFF
;
A
#
# COMPACT_ATOMS: atom_id res chain seq x y z
N MET A 1 1.29 -26.28 -19.14
CA MET A 1 0.68 -25.05 -19.73
C MET A 1 -0.14 -24.29 -18.71
N ILE A 2 -1.06 -24.96 -17.99
CA ILE A 2 -1.84 -24.35 -16.90
C ILE A 2 -0.92 -23.82 -15.78
N ASP A 3 0.10 -24.58 -15.39
CA ASP A 3 1.04 -24.16 -14.32
C ASP A 3 1.82 -22.89 -14.68
N ALA A 4 2.18 -22.74 -15.96
CA ALA A 4 2.83 -21.53 -16.46
C ALA A 4 1.89 -20.32 -16.36
N LEU A 5 0.62 -20.48 -16.77
CA LEU A 5 -0.39 -19.42 -16.63
C LEU A 5 -0.61 -19.03 -15.17
N LEU A 6 -0.74 -20.00 -14.27
CA LEU A 6 -0.89 -19.76 -12.83
C LEU A 6 0.30 -18.99 -12.28
N THR A 7 1.52 -19.44 -12.59
CA THR A 7 2.76 -18.80 -12.14
C THR A 7 2.86 -17.35 -12.63
N SER A 8 2.52 -17.09 -13.89
CA SER A 8 2.48 -15.73 -14.45
C SER A 8 1.46 -14.84 -13.76
N ILE A 9 0.26 -15.36 -13.45
CA ILE A 9 -0.77 -14.62 -12.71
C ILE A 9 -0.28 -14.25 -11.31
N PHE A 10 0.29 -15.19 -10.56
CA PHE A 10 0.86 -14.89 -9.23
C PHE A 10 2.00 -13.88 -9.30
N THR A 11 2.87 -13.99 -10.30
CA THR A 11 3.94 -13.02 -10.53
C THR A 11 3.40 -11.61 -10.75
N LEU A 12 2.32 -11.48 -11.53
CA LEU A 12 1.65 -10.20 -11.78
C LEU A 12 1.03 -9.64 -10.48
N ILE A 13 0.36 -10.48 -9.69
CA ILE A 13 -0.20 -10.10 -8.39
C ILE A 13 0.89 -9.59 -7.45
N PHE A 14 1.99 -10.32 -7.29
CA PHE A 14 3.10 -9.90 -6.43
C PHE A 14 3.76 -8.61 -6.93
N SER A 15 3.85 -8.41 -8.24
CA SER A 15 4.37 -7.17 -8.82
C SER A 15 3.47 -5.97 -8.48
N ILE A 16 2.14 -6.14 -8.53
CA ILE A 16 1.19 -5.10 -8.12
C ILE A 16 1.33 -4.77 -6.64
N ILE A 17 1.41 -5.79 -5.76
CA ILE A 17 1.60 -5.59 -4.33
C ILE A 17 2.91 -4.83 -4.07
N PHE A 18 3.99 -5.21 -4.75
CA PHE A 18 5.28 -4.53 -4.67
C PHE A 18 5.17 -3.05 -5.05
N LEU A 19 4.56 -2.73 -6.20
CA LEU A 19 4.36 -1.35 -6.64
C LEU A 19 3.49 -0.56 -5.66
N TYR A 20 2.41 -1.17 -5.14
CA TYR A 20 1.54 -0.50 -4.20
C TYR A 20 2.23 -0.21 -2.86
N LYS A 21 3.10 -1.09 -2.36
CA LYS A 21 3.95 -0.78 -1.20
C LYS A 21 4.79 0.48 -1.43
N TRP A 22 5.37 0.67 -2.61
CA TRP A 22 6.11 1.89 -2.94
C TRP A 22 5.22 3.13 -3.01
N VAL A 23 4.02 3.03 -3.56
CA VAL A 23 3.02 4.11 -3.55
C VAL A 23 2.71 4.55 -2.11
N VAL A 24 2.50 3.60 -1.20
CA VAL A 24 2.24 3.86 0.23
C VAL A 24 3.45 4.52 0.91
N ILE A 25 4.67 4.01 0.66
CA ILE A 25 5.90 4.59 1.20
C ILE A 25 6.07 6.04 0.72
N ILE A 26 5.97 6.29 -0.58
CA ILE A 26 6.11 7.64 -1.14
C ILE A 26 5.03 8.56 -0.58
N SER A 27 3.77 8.11 -0.53
CA SER A 27 2.66 8.87 0.06
C SER A 27 2.92 9.22 1.52
N ALA A 28 3.49 8.31 2.32
CA ALA A 28 3.86 8.57 3.71
C ALA A 28 4.98 9.61 3.81
N LEU A 29 6.04 9.47 3.01
CA LEU A 29 7.16 10.42 2.99
C LEU A 29 6.72 11.83 2.59
N LEU A 30 5.74 11.96 1.69
CA LEU A 30 5.17 13.25 1.31
C LEU A 30 4.54 14.00 2.49
N THR A 31 4.05 13.30 3.52
CA THR A 31 3.50 13.97 4.71
C THR A 31 4.55 14.76 5.49
N TRP A 32 5.83 14.38 5.42
CA TRP A 32 6.92 15.05 6.12
C TRP A 32 7.45 16.28 5.38
N VAL A 33 7.40 16.27 4.05
CA VAL A 33 7.95 17.37 3.23
C VAL A 33 6.91 18.41 2.80
N LYS A 34 5.62 18.17 3.11
CA LYS A 34 4.50 19.10 2.83
C LYS A 34 4.49 19.60 1.37
N PRO A 35 4.35 18.71 0.38
CA PRO A 35 4.36 19.08 -1.03
C PRO A 35 3.12 19.92 -1.40
N ASP A 36 3.17 20.57 -2.56
CA ASP A 36 2.03 21.28 -3.13
C ASP A 36 0.84 20.32 -3.36
N PRO A 37 -0.32 20.52 -2.68
CA PRO A 37 -1.52 19.69 -2.85
C PRO A 37 -2.09 19.70 -4.26
N TYR A 38 -1.81 20.74 -5.06
CA TYR A 38 -2.30 20.84 -6.44
C TYR A 38 -1.46 20.04 -7.43
N ASN A 39 -0.30 19.52 -7.01
CA ASN A 39 0.53 18.68 -7.87
C ASN A 39 -0.23 17.39 -8.26
N PRO A 40 -0.37 17.08 -9.56
CA PRO A 40 -1.08 15.90 -10.03
C PRO A 40 -0.58 14.58 -9.42
N ILE A 41 0.73 14.46 -9.19
CA ILE A 41 1.34 13.26 -8.59
C ILE A 41 0.88 13.09 -7.14
N VAL A 42 0.83 14.19 -6.37
CA VAL A 42 0.36 14.17 -4.97
C VAL A 42 -1.10 13.76 -4.92
N GLN A 43 -1.93 14.28 -5.82
CA GLN A 43 -3.35 13.91 -5.91
C GLN A 43 -3.55 12.44 -6.28
N ILE A 44 -2.75 11.90 -7.20
CA ILE A 44 -2.81 10.48 -7.58
C ILE A 44 -2.46 9.61 -6.37
N LEU A 45 -1.34 9.91 -5.70
CA LEU A 45 -0.92 9.16 -4.53
C LEU A 45 -1.99 9.19 -3.43
N TYR A 46 -2.53 10.37 -3.13
CA TYR A 46 -3.62 10.53 -2.17
C TYR A 46 -4.86 9.71 -2.55
N ARG A 47 -5.29 9.75 -3.82
CA ARG A 47 -6.46 8.97 -4.28
C ARG A 47 -6.24 7.46 -4.21
N LEU A 48 -5.01 7.00 -4.38
CA LEU A 48 -4.65 5.57 -4.31
C LEU A 48 -4.54 5.06 -2.87
N THR A 49 -4.18 5.92 -1.92
CA THR A 49 -3.89 5.51 -0.53
C THR A 49 -5.01 5.85 0.44
N GLU A 50 -5.67 7.00 0.28
CA GLU A 50 -6.65 7.50 1.26
C GLU A 50 -7.84 6.57 1.50
N PRO A 51 -8.44 5.88 0.51
CA PRO A 51 -9.53 4.94 0.79
C PRO A 51 -9.14 3.86 1.80
N VAL A 52 -7.90 3.38 1.71
CA VAL A 52 -7.37 2.34 2.61
C VAL A 52 -6.96 2.92 3.95
N TYR A 53 -6.33 4.11 3.96
CA TYR A 53 -6.02 4.81 5.20
C TYR A 53 -7.29 5.17 5.99
N ALA A 54 -8.33 5.68 5.33
CA ALA A 54 -9.61 5.98 5.94
C ALA A 54 -10.28 4.72 6.51
N PHE A 55 -10.18 3.58 5.80
CA PHE A 55 -10.65 2.30 6.30
C PHE A 55 -9.90 1.88 7.57
N ILE A 56 -8.56 1.97 7.58
CA ILE A 56 -7.75 1.64 8.76
C ILE A 56 -8.11 2.56 9.94
N ARG A 57 -8.14 3.88 9.70
CA ARG A 57 -8.48 4.92 10.70
C ARG A 57 -9.87 4.72 11.31
N ARG A 58 -10.81 4.12 10.57
CA ARG A 58 -12.16 3.81 11.06
C ARG A 58 -12.16 2.76 12.18
N TYR A 59 -11.25 1.79 12.12
CA TYR A 59 -11.19 0.72 13.13
C TYR A 59 -10.13 0.97 14.20
N ILE A 60 -9.02 1.61 13.84
CA ILE A 60 -7.91 1.89 14.73
C ILE A 60 -7.60 3.38 14.59
N PRO A 61 -7.69 4.19 15.66
CA PRO A 61 -7.24 5.56 15.60
C PRO A 61 -5.72 5.57 15.45
N THR A 62 -5.22 5.91 14.26
CA THR A 62 -3.79 5.87 13.92
C THR A 62 -3.09 7.22 13.97
N VAL A 63 -3.84 8.31 14.17
CA VAL A 63 -3.31 9.67 14.16
C VAL A 63 -2.93 10.09 15.57
N PHE A 64 -1.64 10.28 15.82
CA PHE A 64 -1.10 10.70 17.12
C PHE A 64 -0.17 11.90 16.93
N GLY A 65 -0.43 13.00 17.65
CA GLY A 65 0.45 14.18 17.59
C GLY A 65 0.64 14.79 16.20
N GLY A 66 -0.33 14.61 15.29
CA GLY A 66 -0.26 15.07 13.90
C GLY A 66 0.47 14.13 12.93
N MET A 67 0.94 12.97 13.39
CA MET A 67 1.51 11.91 12.56
C MET A 67 0.51 10.75 12.42
N ASP A 68 0.37 10.22 11.20
CA ASP A 68 -0.51 9.09 10.93
C ASP A 68 0.28 7.78 10.78
N LEU A 69 -0.08 6.76 11.57
CA LEU A 69 0.49 5.42 11.53
C LEU A 69 -0.23 4.47 10.54
N ALA A 70 -1.32 4.91 9.89
CA ALA A 70 -2.03 4.09 8.90
C ALA A 70 -1.14 3.56 7.76
N PRO A 71 -0.17 4.34 7.20
CA PRO A 71 0.74 3.82 6.19
C PRO A 71 1.59 2.64 6.67
N LEU A 72 2.02 2.67 7.93
CA LEU A 72 2.81 1.59 8.53
C LEU A 72 1.98 0.31 8.66
N ILE A 73 0.76 0.43 9.17
CA ILE A 73 -0.19 -0.69 9.28
C ILE A 73 -0.48 -1.27 7.89
N LEU A 74 -0.68 -0.42 6.89
CA LEU A 74 -0.92 -0.87 5.53
C LEU A 74 0.28 -1.64 4.96
N ILE A 75 1.51 -1.13 5.13
CA ILE A 75 2.72 -1.83 4.68
C ILE A 75 2.83 -3.21 5.33
N PHE A 76 2.62 -3.32 6.64
CA PHE A 76 2.65 -4.62 7.32
C PHE A 76 1.55 -5.56 6.84
N GLY A 77 0.34 -5.05 6.62
CA GLY A 77 -0.76 -5.82 6.03
C GLY A 77 -0.41 -6.35 4.63
N LEU A 78 0.19 -5.51 3.77
CA LEU A 78 0.63 -5.92 2.44
C LEU A 78 1.73 -6.97 2.49
N ILE A 79 2.71 -6.84 3.39
CA ILE A 79 3.76 -7.84 3.59
C ILE A 79 3.15 -9.16 4.06
N PHE A 80 2.25 -9.12 5.04
CA PHE A 80 1.57 -10.31 5.54
C PHE A 80 0.80 -11.02 4.42
N ILE A 81 0.01 -10.29 3.63
CA ILE A 81 -0.75 -10.86 2.50
C ILE A 81 0.20 -11.46 1.47
N GLU A 82 1.28 -10.76 1.11
CA GLU A 82 2.27 -11.24 0.15
C GLU A 82 2.92 -12.55 0.62
N THR A 83 3.38 -12.60 1.88
CA THR A 83 3.99 -13.80 2.47
C THR A 83 3.00 -14.95 2.58
N LEU A 84 1.77 -14.68 3.01
CA LEU A 84 0.72 -15.69 3.09
C LEU A 84 0.43 -16.30 1.72
N LEU A 85 0.25 -15.47 0.69
CA LEU A 85 0.04 -15.93 -0.68
C LEU A 85 1.24 -16.74 -1.19
N LYS A 86 2.47 -16.29 -0.96
CA LYS A 86 3.67 -17.04 -1.35
C LYS A 86 3.69 -18.44 -0.74
N ASN A 87 3.45 -18.56 0.56
CA ASN A 87 3.48 -19.85 1.27
C ASN A 87 2.32 -20.79 0.91
N LEU A 88 1.21 -20.27 0.38
CA LEU A 88 0.06 -21.09 -0.02
C LEU A 88 0.21 -21.68 -1.43
N PHE A 89 0.97 -21.02 -2.31
CA PHE A 89 1.07 -21.38 -3.72
C PHE A 89 2.46 -21.89 -4.15
N PHE A 90 3.48 -21.73 -3.30
CA PHE A 90 4.85 -22.20 -3.49
C PHE A 90 5.33 -22.96 -2.26
#